data_AF-A0A1W9Q4J9-F1
#
_entry.id   AF-A0A1W9Q4J9-F1
#
_cell.length_a   1.000
_cell.length_b   1.000
_cell.length_c   1.000
_cell.angle_alpha   90.00
_cell.angle_beta   90.00
_cell.angle_gamma   90.00
#
_symmetry.space_group_name_H-M   'P 1'
#
loop_
_entity.id
_entity.type
_entity.pdbx_description
1 polymer ?
#
loop_
_entity_poly.entity_id
_entity_poly.type
_entity_poly.pdbx_seq_one_letter_code
_entity_poly.pdbx_strand_id
1 'polypeptide(L)'
;MPYLPYIFVRRLKKTWTGDYGFWYDSFSFEVDAVVPVLLSPTNASSVVESTPEYEWEETIGASWYQLRVYNGSGDVILNWYQVGVDVTCSGACTLNPGVALPDDFRYDWTVRPWTGDYGNWYPELFFVTDLPGIGSFFNNIFPGGWSQISGSWWNDYGEYLTTQGLENLWSLMRYVSDPFTKQDYEVMLYRSGCLTCSNSLIVRGNSTPLAGDKSWDDAYVFQYLADGGYSVWKQVNGSWEWLQPWTPSPSIKTGGAWNKLRVVANGSDLAFYINGALVWSGTDASLTSGSAGIMMYSDGAEGDQLWVDYATLSIPESTPAAGKISAEQQALNEAANRNEATDDLDQAGRAE
;
A
#
# COMPACT_ATOMS: atom_id res chain seq x y z
N MET A 1 -14.19 9.94 -34.28
CA MET A 1 -14.38 8.47 -34.37
C MET A 1 -13.69 8.00 -35.64
N PRO A 2 -12.61 7.19 -35.57
CA PRO A 2 -12.05 6.59 -36.76
C PRO A 2 -12.68 5.21 -36.97
N TYR A 3 -13.48 5.07 -38.02
CA TYR A 3 -13.86 3.76 -38.54
C TYR A 3 -12.67 3.19 -39.32
N LEU A 4 -12.31 1.92 -39.11
CA LEU A 4 -11.33 1.23 -39.95
C LEU A 4 -12.08 0.35 -40.95
N PRO A 5 -12.09 0.70 -42.26
CA PRO A 5 -12.82 -0.08 -43.25
C PRO A 5 -12.06 -1.39 -43.54
N TYR A 6 -12.72 -2.53 -43.34
CA TYR A 6 -12.26 -3.81 -43.86
C TYR A 6 -12.80 -3.99 -45.27
N ILE A 7 -11.90 -4.19 -46.25
CA ILE A 7 -12.26 -4.47 -47.65
C ILE A 7 -12.30 -5.99 -47.84
N PHE A 8 -13.50 -6.54 -48.05
CA PHE A 8 -13.65 -7.94 -48.44
C PHE A 8 -13.84 -8.07 -49.95
N VAL A 9 -13.12 -9.01 -50.56
CA VAL A 9 -13.26 -9.36 -51.98
C VAL A 9 -13.87 -10.76 -52.11
N ARG A 10 -14.96 -10.89 -52.87
CA ARG A 10 -15.59 -12.19 -53.20
C ARG A 10 -15.82 -12.28 -54.71
N ARG A 11 -15.84 -13.51 -55.23
CA ARG A 11 -16.22 -13.82 -56.61
C ARG A 11 -17.29 -14.90 -56.60
N LEU A 12 -18.36 -14.69 -57.35
CA LEU A 12 -19.40 -15.69 -57.59
C LEU A 12 -19.10 -16.39 -58.93
N LYS A 13 -19.35 -17.70 -59.00
CA LYS A 13 -19.27 -18.49 -60.24
C LYS A 13 -20.66 -18.99 -60.61
N LYS A 14 -21.10 -18.80 -61.85
CA LYS A 14 -22.34 -19.40 -62.35
C LYS A 14 -22.14 -20.91 -62.52
N THR A 15 -22.99 -21.74 -61.91
CA THR A 15 -22.96 -23.19 -62.10
C THR A 15 -24.01 -23.68 -63.12
N TRP A 16 -23.46 -24.18 -64.23
CA TRP A 16 -23.91 -25.24 -65.17
C TRP A 16 -25.05 -25.01 -66.19
N THR A 17 -24.68 -25.05 -67.48
CA THR A 17 -25.34 -25.84 -68.56
C THR A 17 -24.32 -26.22 -69.66
N GLY A 18 -23.24 -26.94 -69.32
CA GLY A 18 -22.36 -27.59 -70.31
C GLY A 18 -20.92 -27.07 -70.45
N ASP A 19 -20.61 -25.82 -70.04
CA ASP A 19 -19.24 -25.29 -69.95
C ASP A 19 -19.09 -24.34 -68.74
N TYR A 20 -17.89 -24.25 -68.15
CA TYR A 20 -17.62 -23.28 -67.10
C TYR A 20 -17.59 -21.85 -67.69
N GLY A 21 -18.56 -21.01 -67.32
CA GLY A 21 -18.53 -19.59 -67.67
C GLY A 21 -17.40 -18.82 -66.96
N PHE A 22 -17.01 -17.68 -67.54
CA PHE A 22 -16.03 -16.76 -66.95
C PHE A 22 -16.47 -16.27 -65.57
N TRP A 23 -15.51 -16.02 -64.69
CA TRP A 23 -15.77 -15.36 -63.41
C TRP A 23 -16.37 -13.97 -63.64
N TYR A 24 -17.35 -13.58 -62.83
CA TYR A 24 -17.78 -12.18 -62.77
C TYR A 24 -16.66 -11.32 -62.17
N ASP A 25 -16.64 -10.04 -62.54
CA ASP A 25 -15.77 -9.05 -61.91
C ASP A 25 -15.96 -9.05 -60.39
N SER A 26 -14.87 -8.89 -59.67
CA SER A 26 -14.93 -8.77 -58.21
C SER A 26 -15.69 -7.51 -57.82
N PHE A 27 -16.55 -7.63 -56.81
CA PHE A 27 -17.07 -6.48 -56.09
C PHE A 27 -16.46 -6.48 -54.69
N SER A 28 -16.23 -5.28 -54.17
CA SER A 28 -15.89 -5.04 -52.77
C SER A 28 -17.10 -4.49 -52.04
N PHE A 29 -17.24 -4.84 -50.78
CA PHE A 29 -18.15 -4.19 -49.86
C PHE A 29 -17.37 -3.84 -48.59
N GLU A 30 -17.72 -2.70 -48.00
CA GLU A 30 -17.23 -2.29 -46.70
C GLU A 30 -18.27 -2.70 -45.66
N VAL A 31 -17.80 -3.36 -44.59
CA VAL A 31 -18.62 -3.59 -43.41
C VAL A 31 -18.14 -2.61 -42.36
N ASP A 32 -19.05 -1.77 -41.91
CA ASP A 32 -18.81 -0.90 -40.78
C ASP A 32 -18.94 -1.73 -39.50
N ALA A 33 -17.81 -2.29 -39.05
CA ALA A 33 -17.78 -3.05 -37.81
C ALA A 33 -17.64 -2.05 -36.65
N VAL A 34 -18.58 -2.09 -35.71
CA VAL A 34 -18.47 -1.34 -34.46
C VAL A 34 -17.16 -1.73 -33.80
N VAL A 35 -16.26 -0.76 -33.63
CA VAL A 35 -14.99 -0.96 -32.92
C VAL A 35 -15.34 -1.07 -31.45
N PRO A 36 -15.15 -2.23 -30.82
CA PRO A 36 -15.53 -2.36 -29.43
C PRO A 36 -14.60 -1.48 -28.57
N VAL A 37 -15.16 -0.91 -27.50
CA VAL A 37 -14.45 0.07 -26.67
C VAL A 37 -13.98 -0.50 -25.34
N LEU A 38 -12.96 0.14 -24.80
CA LEU A 38 -12.49 -0.07 -23.43
C LEU A 38 -13.42 0.70 -22.46
N LEU A 39 -13.81 0.08 -21.36
CA LEU A 39 -14.79 0.60 -20.41
C LEU A 39 -14.15 0.98 -19.07
N SER A 40 -13.30 0.12 -18.51
CA SER A 40 -12.61 0.39 -17.23
C SER A 40 -11.20 -0.24 -17.21
N PRO A 41 -10.17 0.44 -16.67
CA PRO A 41 -10.17 1.82 -16.21
C PRO A 41 -10.46 2.83 -17.33
N THR A 42 -11.27 3.87 -17.03
CA THR A 42 -11.66 4.89 -18.02
C THR A 42 -10.49 5.79 -18.41
N ASN A 43 -10.59 6.45 -19.57
CA ASN A 43 -9.52 7.31 -20.08
C ASN A 43 -9.19 8.46 -19.12
N ALA A 44 -7.90 8.63 -18.81
CA ALA A 44 -7.38 9.63 -17.89
C ALA A 44 -7.96 9.54 -16.45
N SER A 45 -8.39 8.35 -16.02
CA SER A 45 -8.84 8.13 -14.65
C SER A 45 -7.69 7.87 -13.68
N SER A 46 -7.97 8.06 -12.38
CA SER A 46 -7.12 7.62 -11.27
C SER A 46 -7.69 6.35 -10.66
N VAL A 47 -6.85 5.34 -10.50
CA VAL A 47 -7.19 4.04 -9.91
C VAL A 47 -6.56 3.93 -8.53
N VAL A 48 -7.39 3.61 -7.53
CA VAL A 48 -6.99 3.53 -6.11
C VAL A 48 -6.70 2.10 -5.63
N GLU A 49 -6.70 1.14 -6.56
CA GLU A 49 -6.45 -0.29 -6.30
C GLU A 49 -5.18 -0.73 -7.02
N SER A 50 -4.37 -1.59 -6.38
CA SER A 50 -3.11 -2.05 -6.96
C SER A 50 -3.30 -3.10 -8.05
N THR A 51 -4.40 -3.86 -8.00
CA THR A 51 -4.78 -4.86 -9.01
C THR A 51 -6.10 -4.47 -9.70
N PRO A 52 -6.09 -3.55 -10.67
CA PRO A 52 -7.30 -3.08 -11.32
C PRO A 52 -8.07 -4.20 -12.03
N GLU A 53 -9.40 -4.13 -11.97
CA GLU A 53 -10.29 -4.88 -12.85
C GLU A 53 -10.43 -4.15 -14.19
N TYR A 54 -10.20 -4.89 -15.28
CA TYR A 54 -10.31 -4.40 -16.65
C TYR A 54 -11.65 -4.81 -17.25
N GLU A 55 -12.33 -3.87 -17.90
CA GLU A 55 -13.63 -4.07 -18.53
C GLU A 55 -13.64 -3.51 -19.97
N TRP A 56 -14.18 -4.26 -20.92
CA TRP A 56 -14.30 -3.84 -22.33
C TRP A 56 -15.53 -4.43 -23.01
N GLU A 57 -15.96 -3.84 -24.13
CA GLU A 57 -17.05 -4.38 -24.94
C GLU A 57 -16.66 -5.69 -25.64
N GLU A 58 -17.56 -6.66 -25.58
CA GLU A 58 -17.37 -7.98 -26.16
C GLU A 58 -17.25 -7.95 -27.68
N THR A 59 -16.25 -8.65 -28.22
CA THR A 59 -16.16 -9.02 -29.63
C THR A 59 -16.87 -10.35 -29.78
N ILE A 60 -17.95 -10.35 -30.55
CA ILE A 60 -18.75 -11.56 -30.80
C ILE A 60 -17.85 -12.67 -31.36
N GLY A 61 -17.90 -13.85 -30.73
CA GLY A 61 -17.14 -15.03 -31.13
C GLY A 61 -15.70 -15.05 -30.64
N ALA A 62 -15.29 -14.10 -29.78
CA ALA A 62 -13.99 -14.17 -29.12
C ALA A 62 -13.94 -15.36 -28.16
N SER A 63 -12.89 -16.17 -28.28
CA SER A 63 -12.59 -17.27 -27.36
C SER A 63 -11.46 -16.94 -26.39
N TRP A 64 -10.64 -15.95 -26.74
CA TRP A 64 -9.58 -15.41 -25.91
C TRP A 64 -9.46 -13.90 -26.09
N TYR A 65 -8.87 -13.24 -25.10
CA TYR A 65 -8.40 -11.87 -25.19
C TYR A 65 -6.94 -11.78 -24.79
N GLN A 66 -6.16 -11.00 -25.53
CA GLN A 66 -4.85 -10.57 -25.06
C GLN A 66 -4.99 -9.20 -24.41
N LEU A 67 -4.65 -9.11 -23.12
CA LEU A 67 -4.56 -7.84 -22.41
C LEU A 67 -3.11 -7.35 -22.49
N ARG A 68 -2.96 -6.07 -22.82
CA ARG A 68 -1.69 -5.35 -22.76
C ARG A 68 -1.81 -4.15 -21.84
N VAL A 69 -0.91 -4.04 -20.87
CA VAL A 69 -0.77 -2.91 -19.94
C VAL A 69 0.69 -2.56 -19.88
N TYR A 70 1.03 -1.30 -20.12
CA TYR A 70 2.41 -0.88 -20.29
C TYR A 70 2.64 0.55 -19.80
N ASN A 71 3.90 0.87 -19.49
CA ASN A 71 4.32 2.22 -19.10
C ASN A 71 5.58 2.62 -19.86
N GLY A 72 6.21 3.74 -19.47
CA GLY A 72 7.45 4.22 -20.09
C GLY A 72 8.64 3.25 -20.02
N SER A 73 8.56 2.20 -19.19
CA SER A 73 9.58 1.16 -19.05
C SER A 73 9.31 -0.10 -19.89
N GLY A 74 8.12 -0.24 -20.48
CA GLY A 74 7.71 -1.39 -21.28
C GLY A 74 6.42 -2.05 -20.82
N ASP A 75 6.17 -3.27 -21.30
CA ASP A 75 4.98 -4.06 -20.98
C ASP A 75 5.06 -4.60 -19.54
N VAL A 76 4.05 -4.27 -18.72
CA VAL A 76 3.84 -4.86 -17.39
C VAL A 76 2.96 -6.11 -17.50
N ILE A 77 1.96 -6.07 -18.38
CA ILE A 77 1.11 -7.20 -18.72
C ILE A 77 1.08 -7.33 -20.23
N LEU A 78 1.35 -8.53 -20.75
CA LEU A 78 1.10 -8.89 -22.15
C LEU A 78 0.77 -10.39 -22.23
N ASN A 79 -0.46 -10.74 -21.84
CA ASN A 79 -0.87 -12.14 -21.65
C ASN A 79 -2.22 -12.43 -22.31
N TRP A 80 -2.42 -13.68 -22.70
CA TRP A 80 -3.69 -14.21 -23.21
C TRP A 80 -4.52 -14.81 -22.08
N TYR A 81 -5.82 -14.50 -22.10
CA TYR A 81 -6.81 -14.91 -21.11
C TYR A 81 -8.02 -15.54 -21.81
N GLN A 82 -8.50 -16.67 -21.30
CA GLN A 82 -9.55 -17.46 -21.93
C GLN A 82 -10.94 -17.00 -21.49
N VAL A 83 -11.85 -16.83 -22.45
CA VAL A 83 -13.26 -16.50 -22.16
C VAL A 83 -13.95 -17.69 -21.51
N GLY A 84 -14.66 -17.44 -20.40
CA GLY A 84 -15.32 -18.45 -19.58
C GLY A 84 -14.41 -19.15 -18.56
N VAL A 85 -13.13 -18.78 -18.51
CA VAL A 85 -12.17 -19.26 -17.49
C VAL A 85 -11.58 -18.08 -16.73
N ASP A 86 -10.88 -17.20 -17.43
CA ASP A 86 -10.24 -16.00 -16.86
C ASP A 86 -11.08 -14.75 -17.10
N VAL A 87 -11.71 -14.65 -18.28
CA VAL A 87 -12.54 -13.52 -18.70
C VAL A 87 -14.01 -13.89 -18.59
N THR A 88 -14.80 -13.07 -17.91
CA THR A 88 -16.26 -13.24 -17.84
C THR A 88 -16.94 -12.26 -18.79
N CYS A 89 -17.65 -12.75 -19.81
CA CYS A 89 -18.36 -11.88 -20.76
C CYS A 89 -19.88 -12.07 -20.65
N SER A 90 -20.60 -10.98 -20.39
CA SER A 90 -22.07 -10.91 -20.36
C SER A 90 -22.58 -9.61 -21.00
N GLY A 91 -22.14 -9.33 -22.22
CA GLY A 91 -22.35 -8.06 -22.92
C GLY A 91 -21.14 -7.10 -22.82
N ALA A 92 -20.53 -7.03 -21.64
CA ALA A 92 -19.17 -6.55 -21.43
C ALA A 92 -18.32 -7.69 -20.86
N CYS A 93 -17.02 -7.65 -21.14
CA CYS A 93 -16.04 -8.62 -20.66
C CYS A 93 -15.24 -8.02 -19.51
N THR A 94 -15.12 -8.75 -18.40
CA THR A 94 -14.32 -8.36 -17.22
C THR A 94 -13.17 -9.32 -16.98
N LEU A 95 -12.04 -8.78 -16.48
CA LEU A 95 -10.83 -9.52 -16.12
C LEU A 95 -10.06 -8.79 -15.02
N ASN A 96 -9.78 -9.47 -13.91
CA ASN A 96 -8.75 -9.05 -12.95
C ASN A 96 -7.56 -10.02 -13.02
N PRO A 97 -6.41 -9.61 -13.60
CA PRO A 97 -5.26 -10.49 -13.75
C PRO A 97 -4.49 -10.72 -12.44
N GLY A 98 -4.81 -10.01 -11.35
CA GLY A 98 -4.11 -10.11 -10.06
C GLY A 98 -2.67 -9.62 -10.09
N VAL A 99 -2.30 -8.82 -11.10
CA VAL A 99 -0.96 -8.25 -11.23
C VAL A 99 -0.94 -6.88 -10.57
N ALA A 100 -0.12 -6.72 -9.52
CA ALA A 100 0.01 -5.46 -8.79
C ALA A 100 0.77 -4.41 -9.61
N LEU A 101 0.18 -3.22 -9.71
CA LEU A 101 0.75 -2.04 -10.36
C LEU A 101 1.33 -1.09 -9.29
N PRO A 102 2.60 -0.69 -9.40
CA PRO A 102 3.18 0.35 -8.55
C PRO A 102 2.41 1.67 -8.58
N ASP A 103 2.41 2.37 -7.44
CA ASP A 103 1.75 3.67 -7.26
C ASP A 103 2.44 4.83 -8.00
N ASP A 104 1.70 5.89 -8.31
CA ASP A 104 2.15 7.11 -9.00
C ASP A 104 2.76 6.86 -10.40
N PHE A 105 2.26 5.84 -11.10
CA PHE A 105 2.60 5.57 -12.49
C PHE A 105 1.42 5.74 -13.44
N ARG A 106 1.73 6.26 -14.63
CA ARG A 106 0.83 6.26 -15.78
C ARG A 106 0.95 4.94 -16.54
N TYR A 107 -0.18 4.31 -16.81
CA TYR A 107 -0.29 3.10 -17.62
C TYR A 107 -1.18 3.32 -18.83
N ASP A 108 -0.72 2.87 -19.99
CA ASP A 108 -1.53 2.71 -21.19
C ASP A 108 -1.99 1.25 -21.27
N TRP A 109 -3.24 1.03 -21.70
CA TRP A 109 -3.81 -0.31 -21.77
C TRP A 109 -4.74 -0.50 -22.97
N THR A 110 -4.78 -1.74 -23.44
CA THR A 110 -5.64 -2.17 -24.55
C THR A 110 -5.83 -3.69 -24.56
N VAL A 111 -6.84 -4.16 -25.28
CA VAL A 111 -7.09 -5.59 -25.52
C VAL A 111 -7.19 -5.89 -27.01
N ARG A 112 -6.95 -7.15 -27.38
CA ARG A 112 -7.33 -7.69 -28.69
C ARG A 112 -8.00 -9.06 -28.56
N PRO A 113 -9.02 -9.37 -29.38
CA PRO A 113 -9.70 -10.65 -29.34
C PRO A 113 -8.98 -11.72 -30.19
N TRP A 114 -9.23 -12.99 -29.87
CA TRP A 114 -8.99 -14.14 -30.75
C TRP A 114 -10.31 -14.80 -31.14
N THR A 115 -10.65 -14.76 -32.42
CA THR A 115 -11.88 -15.33 -32.99
C THR A 115 -11.59 -16.53 -33.91
N GLY A 116 -10.40 -17.13 -33.78
CA GLY A 116 -9.82 -18.08 -34.74
C GLY A 116 -8.62 -17.50 -35.49
N ASP A 117 -8.46 -16.18 -35.45
CA ASP A 117 -7.31 -15.40 -35.93
C ASP A 117 -7.03 -14.23 -34.97
N TYR A 118 -5.88 -13.57 -35.12
CA TYR A 118 -5.54 -12.37 -34.36
C TYR A 118 -6.45 -11.19 -34.74
N GLY A 119 -7.25 -10.73 -33.77
CA GLY A 119 -7.97 -9.46 -33.89
C GLY A 119 -7.04 -8.25 -33.79
N ASN A 120 -7.54 -7.11 -34.24
CA ASN A 120 -6.88 -5.82 -34.03
C ASN A 120 -6.95 -5.40 -32.56
N TRP A 121 -5.95 -4.65 -32.12
CA TRP A 121 -5.99 -3.98 -30.82
C TRP A 121 -7.11 -2.94 -30.81
N TYR A 122 -7.83 -2.88 -29.69
CA TYR A 122 -8.79 -1.82 -29.44
C TYR A 122 -8.05 -0.47 -29.28
N PRO A 123 -8.73 0.68 -29.50
CA PRO A 123 -8.16 1.98 -29.19
C PRO A 123 -7.71 2.04 -27.73
N GLU A 124 -6.46 2.44 -27.51
CA GLU A 124 -5.87 2.48 -26.18
C GLU A 124 -6.49 3.57 -25.29
N LEU A 125 -6.58 3.27 -24.00
CA LEU A 125 -6.87 4.23 -22.95
C LEU A 125 -5.67 4.30 -22.00
N PHE A 126 -5.61 5.34 -21.18
CA PHE A 126 -4.65 5.41 -20.10
C PHE A 126 -5.32 5.72 -18.77
N PHE A 127 -4.67 5.32 -17.69
CA PHE A 127 -5.01 5.68 -16.32
C PHE A 127 -3.73 5.94 -15.52
N VAL A 128 -3.88 6.51 -14.33
CA VAL A 128 -2.81 6.63 -13.34
C VAL A 128 -3.19 5.83 -12.10
N THR A 129 -2.22 5.19 -11.46
CA THR A 129 -2.40 4.65 -10.11
C THR A 129 -2.22 5.78 -9.10
N ASP A 130 -3.17 5.90 -8.19
CA ASP A 130 -3.18 6.84 -7.06
C ASP A 130 -3.61 6.05 -5.82
N LEU A 131 -2.73 5.15 -5.40
CA LEU A 131 -3.00 4.21 -4.32
C LEU A 131 -3.05 4.97 -2.98
N PRO A 132 -4.06 4.75 -2.14
CA PRO A 132 -4.09 5.33 -0.81
C PRO A 132 -2.87 4.84 -0.01
N GLY A 133 -2.07 5.75 0.52
CA GLY A 133 -0.82 5.37 1.14
C GLY A 133 0.06 6.54 1.55
N ILE A 134 1.31 6.20 1.86
CA ILE A 134 2.38 7.14 2.18
C ILE A 134 3.62 6.68 1.40
N GLY A 135 4.28 7.60 0.71
CA GLY A 135 5.57 7.40 0.05
C GLY A 135 6.53 8.55 0.37
N SER A 136 6.96 8.67 1.63
CA SER A 136 7.78 9.80 2.10
C SER A 136 9.24 9.39 2.31
N PHE A 137 10.14 9.95 1.50
CA PHE A 137 11.60 9.72 1.58
C PHE A 137 12.38 10.93 2.10
N PHE A 138 11.67 11.98 2.54
CA PHE A 138 12.21 13.20 3.15
C PHE A 138 13.40 13.85 2.41
N ASN A 139 13.48 13.66 1.10
CA ASN A 139 14.65 14.02 0.30
C ASN A 139 14.66 15.45 -0.26
N ASN A 140 13.64 16.28 0.00
CA ASN A 140 13.58 17.71 -0.39
C ASN A 140 12.47 18.49 0.36
N ILE A 141 12.85 19.51 1.15
CA ILE A 141 11.97 20.47 1.86
C ILE A 141 10.99 19.77 2.83
N PHE A 142 10.39 20.50 3.78
CA PHE A 142 9.45 19.93 4.75
C PHE A 142 8.34 19.13 4.04
N PRO A 143 8.10 17.87 4.44
CA PRO A 143 7.38 16.90 3.62
C PRO A 143 5.89 17.23 3.48
N GLY A 144 5.41 17.30 2.24
CA GLY A 144 3.98 17.40 1.94
C GLY A 144 3.20 16.23 2.54
N GLY A 145 1.98 16.49 3.01
CA GLY A 145 1.13 15.48 3.67
C GLY A 145 1.44 15.26 5.15
N TRP A 146 2.49 15.83 5.72
CA TRP A 146 2.77 15.73 7.17
C TRP A 146 2.47 17.03 7.90
N SER A 147 1.91 16.91 9.10
CA SER A 147 1.62 18.01 10.01
C SER A 147 2.30 17.79 11.34
N GLN A 148 3.10 18.77 11.73
CA GLN A 148 3.75 18.85 13.02
C GLN A 148 2.74 19.27 14.08
N ILE A 149 2.37 18.34 14.96
CA ILE A 149 1.35 18.58 16.00
C ILE A 149 2.01 19.07 17.29
N SER A 150 3.16 18.49 17.66
CA SER A 150 3.94 18.88 18.83
C SER A 150 5.44 18.69 18.60
N GLY A 151 6.24 19.42 19.37
CA GLY A 151 7.69 19.51 19.22
C GLY A 151 8.10 20.29 17.98
N SER A 152 9.40 20.55 17.85
CA SER A 152 10.01 21.16 16.66
C SER A 152 10.48 20.06 15.71
N TRP A 153 10.01 20.09 14.47
CA TRP A 153 10.41 19.14 13.44
C TRP A 153 10.96 19.89 12.22
N TRP A 154 12.02 19.35 11.63
CA TRP A 154 12.62 19.94 10.43
C TRP A 154 13.20 18.85 9.54
N ASN A 155 13.55 19.24 8.32
CA ASN A 155 14.31 18.40 7.43
C ASN A 155 15.80 18.71 7.62
N ASP A 156 16.59 17.69 7.95
CA ASP A 156 18.03 17.79 8.12
C ASP A 156 18.74 17.25 6.88
N TYR A 157 19.73 18.00 6.41
CA TYR A 157 20.54 17.70 5.23
C TYR A 157 19.79 17.48 3.90
N GLY A 158 18.49 17.78 3.81
CA GLY A 158 17.73 17.40 2.61
C GLY A 158 17.44 15.90 2.57
N GLU A 159 17.58 15.17 3.67
CA GLU A 159 17.53 13.70 3.69
C GLU A 159 16.65 13.13 4.79
N TYR A 160 16.65 13.73 5.99
CA TYR A 160 15.98 13.14 7.15
C TYR A 160 14.94 14.08 7.72
N LEU A 161 13.75 13.56 8.04
CA LEU A 161 12.86 14.25 8.97
C LEU A 161 13.40 14.05 10.39
N THR A 162 13.52 15.12 11.17
CA THR A 162 14.14 15.05 12.49
C THR A 162 13.43 15.90 13.54
N THR A 163 13.62 15.54 14.80
CA THR A 163 13.25 16.35 15.98
C THR A 163 14.25 16.13 17.12
N GLN A 164 14.43 17.15 17.96
CA GLN A 164 15.15 17.07 19.24
C GLN A 164 14.23 16.75 20.43
N GLY A 165 12.92 16.59 20.19
CA GLY A 165 11.97 16.34 21.27
C GLY A 165 11.48 17.60 21.96
N LEU A 166 10.59 17.38 22.92
CA LEU A 166 10.25 18.31 23.98
C LEU A 166 10.64 17.63 25.28
N GLU A 167 11.35 18.34 26.15
CA GLU A 167 11.75 17.79 27.45
C GLU A 167 10.52 17.36 28.27
N ASN A 168 10.52 16.10 28.72
CA ASN A 168 9.47 15.42 29.45
C ASN A 168 8.09 15.42 28.76
N LEU A 169 8.08 15.48 27.42
CA LEU A 169 6.86 15.52 26.61
C LEU A 169 7.06 14.78 25.27
N TRP A 170 5.95 14.46 24.61
CA TRP A 170 5.98 13.86 23.28
C TRP A 170 6.05 14.90 22.15
N SER A 171 6.96 14.66 21.21
CA SER A 171 6.99 15.31 19.89
C SER A 171 6.28 14.43 18.87
N LEU A 172 5.31 14.99 18.13
CA LEU A 172 4.40 14.24 17.28
C LEU A 172 4.37 14.82 15.86
N MET A 173 4.58 13.93 14.89
CA MET A 173 4.36 14.19 13.47
C MET A 173 3.22 13.29 12.95
N ARG A 174 2.20 13.89 12.34
CA ARG A 174 1.00 13.20 11.84
C ARG A 174 0.91 13.28 10.33
N TYR A 175 0.60 12.17 9.67
CA TYR A 175 0.21 12.20 8.26
C TYR A 175 -1.24 12.69 8.13
N VAL A 176 -1.47 13.66 7.24
CA VAL A 176 -2.75 14.30 6.98
C VAL A 176 -3.41 13.62 5.80
N SER A 177 -4.35 12.74 6.11
CA SER A 177 -5.16 12.01 5.14
C SER A 177 -6.55 11.75 5.70
N ASP A 178 -7.42 11.20 4.87
CA ASP A 178 -8.58 10.46 5.37
C ASP A 178 -8.11 9.28 6.26
N PRO A 179 -8.89 8.85 7.26
CA PRO A 179 -8.50 7.78 8.16
C PRO A 179 -8.26 6.45 7.43
N PHE A 180 -7.10 5.84 7.68
CA PHE A 180 -6.80 4.50 7.18
C PHE A 180 -7.51 3.44 8.02
N THR A 181 -8.25 2.54 7.38
CA THR A 181 -8.89 1.37 8.04
C THR A 181 -7.98 0.14 8.06
N LYS A 182 -7.11 0.04 7.06
CA LYS A 182 -6.02 -0.94 6.95
C LYS A 182 -4.71 -0.23 6.72
N GLN A 183 -3.63 -0.73 7.30
CA GLN A 183 -2.32 -0.10 7.23
C GLN A 183 -1.24 -1.17 7.17
N ASP A 184 -0.36 -1.10 6.18
CA ASP A 184 0.95 -1.74 6.19
C ASP A 184 1.97 -0.60 6.19
N TYR A 185 2.36 -0.18 7.40
CA TYR A 185 3.11 1.04 7.66
C TYR A 185 4.53 0.71 8.10
N GLU A 186 5.53 1.19 7.38
CA GLU A 186 6.96 0.96 7.63
C GLU A 186 7.72 2.28 7.72
N VAL A 187 8.59 2.41 8.72
CA VAL A 187 9.42 3.60 8.94
C VAL A 187 10.84 3.19 9.33
N MET A 188 11.83 3.90 8.78
CA MET A 188 13.24 3.73 9.11
C MET A 188 13.71 4.85 10.05
N LEU A 189 14.13 4.47 11.26
CA LEU A 189 14.42 5.37 12.37
C LEU A 189 15.83 5.19 12.92
N TYR A 190 16.43 6.29 13.37
CA TYR A 190 17.69 6.30 14.12
C TYR A 190 17.57 7.24 15.33
N ARG A 191 18.15 6.84 16.46
CA ARG A 191 18.09 7.59 17.72
C ARG A 191 19.49 7.82 18.30
N SER A 192 19.80 9.04 18.73
CA SER A 192 20.96 9.38 19.58
C SER A 192 20.54 10.11 20.84
N GLY A 193 21.49 10.26 21.77
CA GLY A 193 21.29 10.93 23.06
C GLY A 193 20.73 9.97 24.09
N CYS A 194 19.40 9.90 24.22
CA CYS A 194 18.74 9.01 25.16
C CYS A 194 18.52 7.60 24.59
N LEU A 195 19.30 6.62 25.06
CA LEU A 195 19.18 5.23 24.62
C LEU A 195 17.97 4.50 25.20
N THR A 196 17.46 5.00 26.34
CA THR A 196 16.34 4.42 27.09
C THR A 196 15.02 5.16 26.84
N CYS A 197 15.00 6.16 25.96
CA CYS A 197 13.80 6.94 25.63
C CYS A 197 13.11 6.41 24.37
N SER A 198 11.78 6.50 24.38
CA SER A 198 10.91 5.90 23.39
C SER A 198 10.86 6.65 22.06
N ASN A 199 10.86 5.88 20.98
CA ASN A 199 10.61 6.33 19.61
C ASN A 199 9.53 5.44 19.02
N SER A 200 8.55 6.01 18.33
CA SER A 200 7.30 5.31 18.07
C SER A 200 6.76 5.48 16.66
N LEU A 201 6.19 4.39 16.13
CA LEU A 201 5.26 4.44 15.01
C LEU A 201 3.84 4.46 15.55
N ILE A 202 2.98 5.21 14.86
CA ILE A 202 1.58 5.38 15.22
C ILE A 202 0.71 4.85 14.10
N VAL A 203 -0.22 3.95 14.44
CA VAL A 203 -1.27 3.50 13.53
C VAL A 203 -2.63 3.74 14.15
N ARG A 204 -3.64 3.99 13.31
CA ARG A 204 -5.00 4.35 13.72
C ARG A 204 -5.07 5.49 14.73
N GLY A 205 -4.21 6.49 14.55
CA GLY A 205 -4.09 7.64 15.45
C GLY A 205 -5.18 8.69 15.24
N ASN A 206 -5.73 9.21 16.33
CA ASN A 206 -6.48 10.47 16.39
C ASN A 206 -5.80 11.42 17.41
N SER A 207 -5.32 12.56 16.92
CA SER A 207 -4.59 13.56 17.72
C SER A 207 -5.49 14.71 18.19
N THR A 208 -6.82 14.57 18.06
CA THR A 208 -7.80 15.60 18.46
C THR A 208 -8.84 15.02 19.43
N PRO A 209 -8.90 15.47 20.71
CA PRO A 209 -7.95 16.40 21.34
C PRO A 209 -6.53 15.83 21.41
N LEU A 210 -5.56 16.63 21.85
CA LEU A 210 -4.21 16.12 22.16
C LEU A 210 -4.17 15.74 23.64
N ALA A 211 -3.50 14.64 23.99
CA ALA A 211 -3.32 14.25 25.39
C ALA A 211 -2.45 15.24 26.17
N GLY A 212 -2.49 15.16 27.51
CA GLY A 212 -1.82 16.11 28.41
C GLY A 212 -0.29 16.15 28.26
N ASP A 213 0.31 15.00 27.99
CA ASP A 213 1.74 14.77 27.73
C ASP A 213 2.14 15.07 26.27
N LYS A 214 1.22 15.63 25.48
CA LYS A 214 1.35 15.89 24.03
C LYS A 214 1.38 14.64 23.14
N SER A 215 1.03 13.47 23.67
CA SER A 215 0.80 12.26 22.87
C SER A 215 -0.56 12.29 22.16
N TRP A 216 -0.87 11.22 21.43
CA TRP A 216 -2.15 11.04 20.75
C TRP A 216 -3.30 10.90 21.77
N ASP A 217 -4.55 11.10 21.35
CA ASP A 217 -5.69 10.82 22.22
C ASP A 217 -6.14 9.37 22.04
N ASP A 218 -6.24 8.93 20.79
CA ASP A 218 -6.44 7.53 20.45
C ASP A 218 -5.32 7.06 19.52
N ALA A 219 -4.70 5.93 19.79
CA ALA A 219 -3.67 5.35 18.90
C ALA A 219 -3.31 3.91 19.27
N TYR A 220 -2.86 3.12 18.31
CA TYR A 220 -1.90 2.05 18.61
C TYR A 220 -0.48 2.59 18.44
N VAL A 221 0.35 2.37 19.46
CA VAL A 221 1.70 2.95 19.55
C VAL A 221 2.71 1.82 19.62
N PHE A 222 3.60 1.76 18.64
CA PHE A 222 4.69 0.78 18.59
C PHE A 222 6.01 1.45 18.91
N GLN A 223 6.60 1.12 20.06
CA GLN A 223 7.78 1.81 20.56
C GLN A 223 9.02 0.93 20.52
N TYR A 224 10.17 1.56 20.34
CA TYR A 224 11.47 0.94 20.61
C TYR A 224 12.41 1.90 21.35
N LEU A 225 13.34 1.30 22.09
CA LEU A 225 14.46 1.93 22.76
C LEU A 225 15.75 1.57 22.03
N ALA A 226 16.71 2.49 21.98
CA ALA A 226 17.99 2.24 21.33
C ALA A 226 18.93 1.34 22.17
N ASP A 227 18.52 0.95 23.39
CA ASP A 227 19.18 -0.06 24.22
C ASP A 227 18.66 -1.50 23.99
N GLY A 228 17.60 -1.68 23.19
CA GLY A 228 17.11 -3.00 22.76
C GLY A 228 15.74 -3.42 23.29
N GLY A 229 15.01 -2.55 23.98
CA GLY A 229 13.62 -2.78 24.37
C GLY A 229 12.61 -2.38 23.29
N TYR A 230 11.47 -3.09 23.21
CA TYR A 230 10.28 -2.64 22.47
C TYR A 230 9.01 -2.81 23.31
N SER A 231 7.94 -2.14 22.89
CA SER A 231 6.62 -2.32 23.47
C SER A 231 5.51 -1.98 22.48
N VAL A 232 4.31 -2.46 22.78
CA VAL A 232 3.10 -2.17 22.01
C VAL A 232 2.04 -1.67 22.96
N TRP A 233 1.46 -0.53 22.64
CA TRP A 233 0.41 0.10 23.44
C TRP A 233 -0.83 0.38 22.62
N LYS A 234 -1.92 0.52 23.35
CA LYS A 234 -3.15 1.15 22.93
C LYS A 234 -3.36 2.39 23.80
N GLN A 235 -3.73 3.49 23.18
CA GLN A 235 -4.17 4.71 23.83
C GLN A 235 -5.63 4.95 23.46
N VAL A 236 -6.48 5.23 24.46
CA VAL A 236 -7.89 5.59 24.25
C VAL A 236 -8.25 6.74 25.18
N ASN A 237 -8.79 7.84 24.64
CA ASN A 237 -9.06 9.07 25.39
C ASN A 237 -7.84 9.55 26.22
N GLY A 238 -6.64 9.48 25.64
CA GLY A 238 -5.37 9.86 26.25
C GLY A 238 -4.82 8.88 27.30
N SER A 239 -5.53 7.79 27.59
CA SER A 239 -5.12 6.79 28.60
C SER A 239 -4.37 5.62 27.97
N TRP A 240 -3.21 5.28 28.52
CA TRP A 240 -2.32 4.24 28.01
C TRP A 240 -2.64 2.84 28.58
N GLU A 241 -2.65 1.82 27.71
CA GLU A 241 -2.82 0.40 28.04
C GLU A 241 -1.82 -0.43 27.23
N TRP A 242 -1.03 -1.29 27.88
CA TRP A 242 -0.09 -2.16 27.18
C TRP A 242 -0.84 -3.30 26.47
N LEU A 243 -0.48 -3.53 25.21
CA LEU A 243 -0.76 -4.80 24.51
C LEU A 243 0.45 -5.75 24.59
N GLN A 244 1.65 -5.19 24.64
CA GLN A 244 2.89 -5.86 24.97
C GLN A 244 3.75 -4.93 25.83
N PRO A 245 4.04 -5.31 27.09
CA PRO A 245 4.94 -4.57 27.97
C PRO A 245 6.37 -4.47 27.41
N TRP A 246 7.20 -3.61 28.02
CA TRP A 246 8.61 -3.49 27.67
C TRP A 246 9.30 -4.86 27.64
N THR A 247 9.75 -5.25 26.45
CA THR A 247 10.33 -6.56 26.20
C THR A 247 11.63 -6.39 25.41
N PRO A 248 12.74 -7.03 25.81
CA PRO A 248 13.94 -7.05 24.97
C PRO A 248 13.67 -7.71 23.62
N SER A 249 14.30 -7.23 22.56
CA SER A 249 14.32 -7.93 21.28
C SER A 249 15.72 -7.96 20.66
N PRO A 250 16.27 -9.14 20.32
CA PRO A 250 17.53 -9.22 19.59
C PRO A 250 17.43 -8.66 18.16
N SER A 251 16.21 -8.37 17.69
CA SER A 251 15.97 -7.76 16.38
C SER A 251 16.31 -6.27 16.35
N ILE A 252 16.41 -5.61 17.52
CA ILE A 252 16.79 -4.20 17.62
C ILE A 252 18.31 -4.06 17.54
N LYS A 253 18.79 -3.21 16.64
CA LYS A 253 20.19 -2.79 16.62
C LYS A 253 20.39 -1.69 17.66
N THR A 254 21.23 -1.95 18.64
CA THR A 254 21.46 -1.05 19.78
C THR A 254 22.55 -0.01 19.52
N GLY A 255 22.59 1.05 20.33
CA GLY A 255 23.74 1.97 20.41
C GLY A 255 23.83 3.03 19.31
N GLY A 256 22.68 3.53 18.84
CA GLY A 256 22.62 4.49 17.74
C GLY A 256 22.79 3.80 16.39
N ALA A 257 21.76 3.07 15.99
CA ALA A 257 21.73 2.35 14.73
C ALA A 257 20.37 2.50 14.06
N TRP A 258 20.36 2.41 12.73
CA TRP A 258 19.13 2.44 11.95
C TRP A 258 18.31 1.16 12.16
N ASN A 259 17.08 1.37 12.63
CA ASN A 259 16.08 0.34 12.89
C ASN A 259 14.85 0.58 12.03
N LYS A 260 14.41 -0.48 11.36
CA LYS A 260 13.20 -0.48 10.55
C LYS A 260 12.04 -1.04 11.36
N LEU A 261 11.03 -0.22 11.64
CA LEU A 261 9.81 -0.66 12.30
C LEU A 261 8.71 -0.79 11.24
N ARG A 262 7.88 -1.83 11.34
CA ARG A 262 6.73 -2.04 10.46
C ARG A 262 5.53 -2.54 11.26
N VAL A 263 4.35 -2.04 10.94
CA VAL A 263 3.08 -2.42 11.55
C VAL A 263 2.10 -2.79 10.45
N VAL A 264 1.50 -3.97 10.54
CA VAL A 264 0.39 -4.40 9.70
C VAL A 264 -0.88 -4.44 10.56
N ALA A 265 -1.85 -3.59 10.23
CA ALA A 265 -3.15 -3.51 10.87
C ALA A 265 -4.26 -3.77 9.84
N ASN A 266 -5.04 -4.84 10.02
CA ASN A 266 -6.18 -5.17 9.15
C ASN A 266 -7.33 -5.73 9.99
N GLY A 267 -8.49 -5.07 9.98
CA GLY A 267 -9.56 -5.41 10.92
C GLY A 267 -9.07 -5.27 12.37
N SER A 268 -9.30 -6.27 13.22
CA SER A 268 -8.75 -6.30 14.58
C SER A 268 -7.32 -6.85 14.65
N ASP A 269 -6.80 -7.45 13.58
CA ASP A 269 -5.50 -8.11 13.59
C ASP A 269 -4.38 -7.06 13.50
N LEU A 270 -3.39 -7.20 14.38
CA LEU A 270 -2.21 -6.35 14.45
C LEU A 270 -0.95 -7.21 14.46
N ALA A 271 0.05 -6.84 13.66
CA ALA A 271 1.35 -7.50 13.60
C ALA A 271 2.48 -6.47 13.51
N PHE A 272 3.49 -6.61 14.36
CA PHE A 272 4.55 -5.62 14.57
C PHE A 272 5.91 -6.25 14.35
N TYR A 273 6.73 -5.57 13.55
CA TYR A 273 8.00 -6.08 13.06
C TYR A 273 9.12 -5.10 13.35
N ILE A 274 10.29 -5.63 13.73
CA ILE A 274 11.53 -4.86 13.85
C ILE A 274 12.57 -5.51 12.96
N ASN A 275 13.18 -4.72 12.07
CA ASN A 275 14.19 -5.16 11.11
C ASN A 275 13.78 -6.43 10.33
N GLY A 276 12.47 -6.54 10.02
CA GLY A 276 11.88 -7.66 9.28
C GLY A 276 11.46 -8.87 10.13
N ALA A 277 11.84 -8.95 11.40
CA ALA A 277 11.41 -10.01 12.32
C ALA A 277 10.07 -9.63 12.98
N LEU A 278 9.10 -10.54 12.99
CA LEU A 278 7.86 -10.35 13.76
C LEU A 278 8.18 -10.45 15.25
N VAL A 279 7.94 -9.36 15.99
CA VAL A 279 8.18 -9.29 17.43
C VAL A 279 6.91 -9.48 18.26
N TRP A 280 5.76 -9.03 17.75
CA TRP A 280 4.47 -9.22 18.40
C TRP A 280 3.33 -9.30 17.38
N SER A 281 2.31 -10.10 17.69
CA SER A 281 1.05 -10.12 16.96
C SER A 281 -0.09 -10.42 17.90
N GLY A 282 -1.25 -9.80 17.67
CA GLY A 282 -2.44 -9.99 18.48
C GLY A 282 -3.67 -9.39 17.83
N THR A 283 -4.78 -9.41 18.57
CA THR A 283 -6.05 -8.83 18.11
C THR A 283 -6.54 -7.78 19.10
N ASP A 284 -6.86 -6.58 18.61
CA ASP A 284 -7.55 -5.54 19.37
C ASP A 284 -8.50 -4.76 18.45
N ALA A 285 -9.73 -4.53 18.90
CA ALA A 285 -10.80 -3.92 18.12
C ALA A 285 -11.21 -2.53 18.64
N SER A 286 -10.50 -1.97 19.62
CA SER A 286 -10.82 -0.67 20.20
C SER A 286 -10.68 0.46 19.18
N LEU A 287 -9.67 0.39 18.30
CA LEU A 287 -9.42 1.39 17.25
C LEU A 287 -9.51 0.75 15.87
N THR A 288 -10.41 1.24 15.03
CA THR A 288 -10.71 0.66 13.70
C THR A 288 -10.16 1.46 12.53
N SER A 289 -9.86 2.75 12.73
CA SER A 289 -9.29 3.62 11.70
C SER A 289 -8.58 4.82 12.31
N GLY A 290 -7.67 5.44 11.58
CA GLY A 290 -7.06 6.71 11.96
C GLY A 290 -5.87 7.10 11.09
N SER A 291 -5.16 8.13 11.50
CA SER A 291 -3.94 8.61 10.83
C SER A 291 -2.75 7.69 11.12
N ALA A 292 -1.74 7.74 10.26
CA ALA A 292 -0.40 7.26 10.58
C ALA A 292 0.43 8.41 11.19
N GLY A 293 1.46 8.07 11.96
CA GLY A 293 2.29 9.06 12.62
C GLY A 293 3.64 8.54 13.09
N ILE A 294 4.47 9.48 13.55
CA ILE A 294 5.77 9.24 14.18
C ILE A 294 5.79 10.06 15.47
N MET A 295 6.32 9.48 16.54
CA MET A 295 6.36 10.14 17.84
C MET A 295 7.69 9.86 18.56
N MET A 296 8.23 10.87 19.24
CA MET A 296 9.46 10.78 20.02
C MET A 296 9.23 11.32 21.43
N TYR A 297 9.68 10.56 22.43
CA TYR A 297 9.80 11.05 23.80
C TYR A 297 11.24 11.50 24.07
N SER A 298 11.40 12.59 24.82
CA SER A 298 12.70 13.11 25.26
C SER A 298 12.68 13.46 26.74
N ASP A 299 13.70 13.02 27.48
CA ASP A 299 13.99 13.43 28.85
C ASP A 299 14.83 14.73 28.90
N GLY A 300 15.12 15.35 27.75
CA GLY A 300 15.99 16.51 27.65
C GLY A 300 17.49 16.21 27.66
N ALA A 301 17.90 14.95 27.50
CA ALA A 301 19.30 14.56 27.43
C ALA A 301 20.09 15.34 26.36
N GLU A 302 21.37 15.59 26.63
CA GLU A 302 22.25 16.25 25.66
C GLU A 302 22.47 15.35 24.42
N GLY A 303 22.34 15.93 23.23
CA GLY A 303 22.49 15.20 21.96
C GLY A 303 21.30 14.33 21.59
N ASP A 304 20.17 14.54 22.25
CA ASP A 304 18.93 13.80 22.01
C ASP A 304 18.27 14.20 20.70
N GLN A 305 18.20 13.26 19.76
CA GLN A 305 17.64 13.51 18.44
C GLN A 305 17.12 12.22 17.78
N LEU A 306 16.00 12.31 17.09
CA LEU A 306 15.44 11.25 16.25
C LEU A 306 15.57 11.67 14.79
N TRP A 307 16.06 10.75 13.96
CA TRP A 307 16.10 10.89 12.51
C TRP A 307 15.21 9.83 11.87
N VAL A 308 14.47 10.26 10.86
CA VAL A 308 13.58 9.44 10.05
C VAL A 308 14.04 9.53 8.60
N ASP A 309 14.45 8.40 8.03
CA ASP A 309 14.92 8.29 6.64
C ASP A 309 13.75 8.18 5.66
N TYR A 310 12.81 7.28 5.94
CA TYR A 310 11.58 7.19 5.17
C TYR A 310 10.41 6.70 6.01
N ALA A 311 9.21 6.98 5.51
CA ALA A 311 7.95 6.45 5.98
C ALA A 311 7.10 6.03 4.77
N THR A 312 6.68 4.78 4.75
CA THR A 312 5.85 4.21 3.68
C THR A 312 4.61 3.54 4.25
N LEU A 313 3.47 3.68 3.59
CA LEU A 313 2.22 3.03 3.97
C LEU A 313 1.53 2.53 2.71
N SER A 314 1.05 1.29 2.75
CA SER A 314 0.15 0.74 1.73
C SER A 314 -1.10 0.14 2.39
N ILE A 315 -2.15 -0.05 1.59
CA ILE A 315 -3.37 -0.74 2.03
C ILE A 315 -3.23 -2.24 1.73
N PRO A 316 -3.14 -3.11 2.75
CA PRO A 316 -3.05 -4.54 2.51
C PRO A 316 -4.37 -5.09 1.93
N GLU A 317 -4.29 -5.72 0.75
CA GLU A 317 -5.45 -6.34 0.08
C GLU A 317 -6.00 -7.55 0.88
N SER A 318 -5.11 -8.27 1.56
CA SER A 318 -5.44 -9.37 2.48
C SER A 318 -4.60 -9.27 3.74
N THR A 319 -5.03 -9.90 4.84
CA THR A 319 -4.16 -10.05 6.02
C THR A 319 -2.95 -10.89 5.59
N PRO A 320 -1.71 -10.34 5.60
CA PRO A 320 -0.54 -11.17 5.37
C PRO A 320 -0.56 -12.31 6.38
N ALA A 321 -0.20 -13.53 5.98
CA ALA A 321 0.06 -14.59 6.95
C ALA A 321 1.09 -14.02 7.93
N ALA A 322 0.67 -13.72 9.17
CA ALA A 322 1.56 -13.15 10.16
C ALA A 322 2.77 -14.06 10.22
N GLY A 323 3.97 -13.48 10.06
CA GLY A 323 5.21 -14.24 10.20
C GLY A 323 5.18 -15.05 11.50
N LYS A 324 5.99 -16.08 11.63
CA LYS A 324 6.05 -16.78 12.92
C LYS A 324 6.96 -15.98 13.86
N ILE A 325 6.47 -15.60 15.05
CA ILE A 325 7.31 -15.08 16.13
C ILE A 325 8.34 -16.17 16.48
N SER A 326 9.63 -15.79 16.58
CA SER A 326 10.67 -16.74 16.94
C SER A 326 10.42 -17.31 18.34
N ALA A 327 10.85 -18.56 18.59
CA ALA A 327 10.65 -19.17 19.91
C ALA A 327 11.34 -18.38 21.04
N GLU A 328 12.49 -17.78 20.74
CA GLU A 328 13.22 -16.91 21.66
C GLU A 328 12.45 -15.63 21.97
N GLN A 329 11.96 -14.92 20.94
CA GLN A 329 11.17 -13.71 21.15
C GLN A 329 9.86 -14.02 21.87
N GLN A 330 9.20 -15.12 21.53
CA GLN A 330 7.98 -15.56 22.21
C GLN A 330 8.20 -15.78 23.71
N ALA A 331 9.31 -16.43 24.09
CA ALA A 331 9.65 -16.64 25.50
C ALA A 331 9.91 -15.31 26.25
N LEU A 332 10.54 -14.32 25.60
CA LEU A 332 10.74 -12.99 26.16
C LEU A 332 9.41 -12.26 26.37
N ASN A 333 8.51 -12.32 25.38
CA ASN A 333 7.18 -11.72 25.47
C ASN A 333 6.37 -12.30 26.62
N GLU A 334 6.37 -13.63 26.77
CA GLU A 334 5.68 -14.31 27.86
C GLU A 334 6.28 -14.01 29.23
N ALA A 335 7.60 -13.81 29.32
CA ALA A 335 8.26 -13.43 30.56
C ALA A 335 7.88 -12.00 30.99
N ALA A 336 7.88 -11.05 30.05
CA ALA A 336 7.45 -9.68 30.31
C ALA A 336 6.00 -9.63 30.82
N ASN A 337 5.08 -10.31 30.13
CA ASN A 337 3.68 -10.37 30.53
C ASN A 337 3.45 -11.00 31.91
N ARG A 338 4.28 -11.96 32.35
CA ARG A 338 4.18 -12.56 33.69
C ARG A 338 4.67 -11.62 34.79
N ASN A 339 5.72 -10.86 34.54
CA ASN A 339 6.29 -9.94 35.52
C ASN A 339 5.37 -8.74 35.77
N GLU A 340 4.69 -8.25 34.72
CA GLU A 340 3.70 -7.17 34.89
C GLU A 340 2.50 -7.58 35.73
N ALA A 341 2.05 -8.84 35.62
CA ALA A 341 0.99 -9.35 36.51
C ALA A 341 1.38 -9.33 38.00
N THR A 342 2.65 -9.06 38.33
CA THR A 342 3.18 -9.02 39.69
C THR A 342 3.64 -7.64 40.16
N ASP A 343 3.89 -6.67 39.28
CA ASP A 343 4.41 -5.32 39.60
C ASP A 343 3.42 -4.21 39.21
N ASP A 344 2.37 -4.03 40.01
CA ASP A 344 1.28 -3.07 39.78
C ASP A 344 1.67 -1.59 40.08
N LEU A 345 2.96 -1.23 40.22
CA LEU A 345 3.34 0.03 40.89
C LEU A 345 4.53 0.89 40.37
N ASP A 346 5.26 0.62 39.28
CA ASP A 346 6.44 1.48 38.98
C ASP A 346 6.89 1.65 37.51
N GLN A 347 5.98 1.86 36.55
CA GLN A 347 6.40 1.98 35.13
C GLN A 347 5.81 3.15 34.33
N ALA A 348 5.07 4.07 34.96
CA ALA A 348 4.66 5.32 34.31
C ALA A 348 5.88 6.13 33.79
N GLY A 349 7.02 6.07 34.49
CA GLY A 349 8.25 6.78 34.12
C GLY A 349 9.04 6.24 32.92
N ARG A 350 8.49 5.30 32.13
CA ARG A 350 9.03 4.93 30.80
C ARG A 350 8.04 5.16 29.66
N ALA A 351 6.81 5.57 29.99
CA ALA A 351 5.82 6.08 29.06
C ALA A 351 5.79 7.63 29.07
N GLU A 352 6.20 8.22 30.19
CA GLU A 352 6.34 9.65 30.44
C GLU A 352 7.73 10.20 30.21
#